data_AF-A0A314XST4-F1
#
_entry.id   AF-A0A314XST4-F1
#
_cell.length_a   1.000
_cell.length_b   1.000
_cell.length_c   1.000
_cell.angle_alpha   90.00
_cell.angle_beta   90.00
_cell.angle_gamma   90.00
#
_symmetry.space_group_name_H-M   'P 1'
#
loop_
_entity.id
_entity.type
_entity.pdbx_description
1 polymer ?
#
loop_
_entity_poly.entity_id
_entity_poly.type
_entity_poly.pdbx_seq_one_letter_code
_entity_poly.pdbx_strand_id
1 'polypeptide(L)'
;MHTVRTHKGSDDKAYSCVFQKEDDTKRVGVALSKDLMAVAGEALKTNITTLGPIVLPMSEQLLFFVTLVARKVFKMKNIKPYIPDFKLAFEHFCIHAGGRAVLDEMEKNLELSDWHMEPSRMTLYRFGNTSSSSLWYELAYSEAKGRVRRGDRMWQIAFGSGFKCNSAVWRALRTVNPAKEQNPWIDEIDQFPVDVPKVAKCKAS
;
A
#
# COMPACT_ATOMS: atom_id res chain seq x y z
N MET A 1 -8.60 16.28 -4.84
CA MET A 1 -7.26 15.75 -4.50
C MET A 1 -7.17 15.72 -2.99
N HIS A 2 -6.91 14.56 -2.39
CA HIS A 2 -6.82 14.43 -0.93
C HIS A 2 -5.50 13.76 -0.58
N THR A 3 -4.84 14.28 0.45
CA THR A 3 -3.62 13.70 1.01
C THR A 3 -3.79 13.51 2.51
N VAL A 4 -3.35 12.37 3.01
CA VAL A 4 -3.43 12.02 4.44
C VAL A 4 -2.07 11.51 4.87
N ARG A 5 -1.52 12.13 5.92
CA ARG A 5 -0.24 11.73 6.50
C ARG A 5 -0.46 11.26 7.93
N THR A 6 -0.02 10.04 8.21
CA THR A 6 0.12 9.49 9.56
C THR A 6 1.60 9.43 9.92
N HIS A 7 1.94 9.92 11.11
CA HIS A 7 3.31 9.90 11.64
C HIS A 7 3.30 9.28 13.03
N LYS A 8 4.09 8.22 13.23
CA LYS A 8 4.17 7.48 14.51
C LYS A 8 5.54 7.61 15.19
N GLY A 9 6.47 8.40 14.66
CA GLY A 9 7.83 8.50 15.20
C GLY A 9 7.99 9.09 16.61
N SER A 10 6.91 9.45 17.31
CA SER A 10 6.93 9.72 18.75
C SER A 10 6.91 8.44 19.60
N ASP A 11 6.56 7.31 19.01
CA ASP A 11 6.64 5.99 19.64
C ASP A 11 8.03 5.38 19.38
N ASP A 12 8.68 4.88 20.42
CA ASP A 12 10.06 4.39 20.34
C ASP A 12 10.21 3.18 19.42
N LYS A 13 9.21 2.29 19.38
CA LYS A 13 9.23 1.13 18.49
C LYS A 13 9.09 1.61 17.04
N ALA A 14 8.19 2.55 16.77
CA ALA A 14 8.01 3.12 15.45
C ALA A 14 9.22 3.94 14.99
N TYR A 15 9.89 4.65 15.90
CA TYR A 15 11.10 5.40 15.61
C TYR A 15 12.26 4.48 15.25
N SER A 16 12.48 3.43 16.04
CA SER A 16 13.62 2.52 15.90
C SER A 16 13.40 1.38 14.90
N CYS A 17 12.19 1.19 14.36
CA CYS A 17 11.86 0.03 13.52
C CYS A 17 12.59 -0.02 12.18
N VAL A 18 13.01 1.13 11.64
CA VAL A 18 13.84 1.24 10.43
C VAL A 18 14.90 2.28 10.72
N PHE A 19 16.13 1.83 10.97
CA PHE A 19 17.20 2.72 11.39
C PHE A 19 18.50 2.39 10.65
N GLN A 20 19.26 3.40 10.28
CA GLN A 20 20.58 3.22 9.69
C GLN A 20 21.55 2.81 10.80
N LYS A 21 22.20 1.65 10.65
CA LYS A 21 23.14 1.10 11.64
C LYS A 21 24.35 0.51 10.94
N GLU A 22 25.47 0.54 11.64
CA GLU A 22 26.70 -0.16 11.24
C GLU A 22 26.62 -1.61 11.73
N ASP A 23 27.00 -2.56 10.86
CA ASP A 23 27.09 -3.97 11.21
C ASP A 23 28.44 -4.33 11.85
N ASP A 24 28.59 -5.58 12.30
CA ASP A 24 29.81 -6.08 12.95
C ASP A 24 31.05 -6.03 12.03
N THR A 25 30.85 -5.87 10.71
CA THR A 25 31.91 -5.73 9.70
C THR A 25 32.20 -4.27 9.33
N LYS A 26 31.66 -3.32 10.09
CA LYS A 26 31.77 -1.87 9.88
C LYS A 26 31.09 -1.36 8.61
N ARG A 27 30.09 -2.09 8.10
CA ARG A 27 29.33 -1.66 6.93
C ARG A 27 28.04 -1.00 7.38
N VAL A 28 27.81 0.20 6.86
CA VAL A 28 26.59 0.95 7.14
C VAL A 28 25.46 0.41 6.29
N GLY A 29 24.39 -0.04 6.94
CA GLY A 29 23.18 -0.56 6.31
C GLY A 29 21.91 -0.06 6.98
N VAL A 30 20.77 -0.59 6.55
CA VAL A 30 19.45 -0.32 7.17
C VAL A 30 19.03 -1.52 7.99
N ALA A 31 18.91 -1.33 9.30
CA ALA A 31 18.38 -2.33 10.22
C ALA A 31 16.86 -2.25 10.27
N LEU A 32 16.19 -3.40 10.13
CA LEU A 32 14.75 -3.56 10.26
C LEU A 32 14.44 -4.30 11.57
N SER A 33 13.62 -3.70 12.44
CA SER A 33 13.16 -4.35 13.67
C SER A 33 12.09 -5.41 13.37
N LYS A 34 11.95 -6.38 14.27
CA LYS A 34 10.84 -7.35 14.28
C LYS A 34 9.47 -6.67 14.44
N ASP A 35 9.44 -5.47 15.03
CA ASP A 35 8.21 -4.69 15.22
C ASP A 35 7.67 -4.04 13.93
N LEU A 36 8.44 -4.07 12.84
CA LEU A 36 8.13 -3.33 11.61
C LEU A 36 6.71 -3.62 11.08
N MET A 37 6.29 -4.88 11.05
CA MET A 37 4.97 -5.26 10.54
C MET A 37 3.84 -4.75 11.46
N ALA A 38 4.02 -4.84 12.78
CA ALA A 38 3.03 -4.38 13.75
C ALA A 38 2.85 -2.86 13.67
N VAL A 39 3.96 -2.12 13.66
CA VAL A 39 3.95 -0.66 13.52
C VAL A 39 3.33 -0.26 12.17
N ALA A 40 3.62 -0.99 11.11
CA ALA A 40 3.03 -0.77 9.79
C ALA A 40 1.51 -0.90 9.79
N GLY A 41 1.00 -1.99 10.36
CA GLY A 41 -0.44 -2.22 10.49
C GLY A 41 -1.13 -1.13 11.31
N GLU A 42 -0.53 -0.68 12.41
CA GLU A 42 -1.10 0.40 13.24
C GLU A 42 -1.13 1.75 12.52
N ALA A 43 -0.06 2.08 11.80
CA ALA A 43 0.01 3.31 11.02
C ALA A 43 -0.97 3.27 9.84
N LEU A 44 -1.09 2.14 9.15
CA LEU A 44 -2.09 1.91 8.10
C LEU A 44 -3.50 2.11 8.66
N LYS A 45 -3.83 1.44 9.77
CA LYS A 45 -5.15 1.54 10.42
C LYS A 45 -5.50 2.98 10.76
N THR A 46 -4.54 3.73 11.30
CA THR A 46 -4.72 5.16 11.61
C THR A 46 -4.95 5.98 10.34
N ASN A 47 -4.19 5.72 9.28
CA ASN A 47 -4.30 6.41 8.00
C ASN A 47 -5.67 6.16 7.35
N ILE A 48 -6.09 4.90 7.22
CA ILE A 48 -7.37 4.55 6.57
C ILE A 48 -8.58 5.01 7.37
N THR A 49 -8.49 5.07 8.70
CA THR A 49 -9.57 5.64 9.55
C THR A 49 -9.75 7.14 9.28
N THR A 50 -8.66 7.83 8.94
CA THR A 50 -8.70 9.26 8.60
C THR A 50 -9.12 9.48 7.14
N LEU A 51 -8.67 8.61 6.23
CA LEU A 51 -8.97 8.69 4.81
C LEU A 51 -10.42 8.29 4.49
N GLY A 52 -10.94 7.26 5.17
CA GLY A 52 -12.25 6.65 4.90
C GLY A 52 -13.40 7.65 4.77
N PRO A 53 -13.62 8.54 5.75
CA PRO A 53 -14.69 9.55 5.68
C PRO A 53 -14.59 10.53 4.50
N ILE A 54 -13.40 10.68 3.91
CA ILE A 54 -13.15 11.62 2.81
C ILE A 54 -13.48 10.97 1.45
N VAL A 55 -13.32 9.65 1.34
CA VAL A 55 -13.27 8.96 0.04
C VAL A 55 -14.37 7.90 -0.14
N LEU A 56 -14.87 7.33 0.96
CA LEU A 56 -15.85 6.26 0.90
C LEU A 56 -17.28 6.81 0.73
N PRO A 57 -18.18 6.05 0.10
CA PRO A 57 -19.61 6.37 0.08
C PRO A 57 -20.21 6.49 1.49
N MET A 58 -21.25 7.32 1.66
CA MET A 58 -21.92 7.50 2.96
C MET A 58 -22.45 6.19 3.56
N SER A 59 -22.86 5.22 2.74
CA SER A 59 -23.33 3.90 3.20
C SER A 59 -22.24 3.14 3.97
N GLU A 60 -21.02 3.15 3.44
CA GLU A 60 -19.84 2.53 4.06
C GLU A 60 -19.46 3.25 5.36
N GLN A 61 -19.50 4.58 5.34
CA GLN A 61 -19.21 5.40 6.50
C GLN A 61 -20.20 5.13 7.64
N LEU A 62 -21.50 5.03 7.33
CA LEU A 62 -22.54 4.73 8.30
C LEU A 62 -22.35 3.34 8.91
N LEU A 63 -22.09 2.32 8.08
CA LEU A 63 -21.87 0.96 8.55
C LEU A 63 -20.64 0.86 9.47
N PHE A 64 -19.54 1.50 9.07
CA PHE A 64 -18.34 1.58 9.90
C PHE A 64 -18.60 2.29 11.23
N PHE A 65 -19.28 3.44 11.19
CA PHE A 65 -19.59 4.23 12.39
C PHE A 65 -20.52 3.50 13.34
N VAL A 66 -21.61 2.89 12.84
CA VAL A 66 -22.54 2.07 13.63
C VAL A 66 -21.78 0.92 14.30
N THR A 67 -20.91 0.23 13.56
CA THR A 67 -20.10 -0.87 14.10
C THR A 67 -19.12 -0.39 15.17
N LEU A 68 -18.51 0.79 14.98
CA LEU A 68 -17.64 1.41 15.99
C LEU A 68 -18.40 1.78 17.26
N VAL A 69 -19.58 2.40 17.14
CA VAL A 69 -20.42 2.79 18.28
C VAL A 69 -20.92 1.55 19.03
N ALA A 70 -21.41 0.53 18.31
CA ALA A 70 -21.83 -0.75 18.87
C ALA A 70 -20.73 -1.40 19.72
N ARG A 71 -19.48 -1.35 19.26
CA ARG A 71 -18.36 -1.95 19.99
C ARG A 71 -17.85 -1.08 21.14
N LYS A 72 -17.70 0.22 20.92
CA LYS A 72 -17.05 1.12 21.88
C LYS A 72 -17.99 1.65 22.95
N VAL A 73 -19.23 1.98 22.59
CA VAL A 73 -20.23 2.54 23.50
C VAL A 73 -21.05 1.43 24.14
N PHE A 74 -21.58 0.50 23.34
CA PHE A 74 -22.42 -0.59 23.83
C PHE A 74 -21.62 -1.82 24.29
N LYS A 75 -20.28 -1.77 24.26
CA LYS A 75 -19.35 -2.84 24.71
C LYS A 75 -19.67 -4.22 24.12
N MET A 76 -20.29 -4.28 22.93
CA MET A 76 -20.64 -5.53 22.27
C MET A 76 -19.38 -6.18 21.68
N LYS A 77 -18.68 -6.97 22.51
CA LYS A 77 -17.43 -7.66 22.15
C LYS A 77 -17.60 -8.71 21.05
N ASN A 78 -18.83 -9.19 20.81
CA ASN A 78 -19.12 -10.23 19.82
C ASN A 78 -19.21 -9.71 18.38
N ILE A 79 -19.20 -8.39 18.18
CA ILE A 79 -19.24 -7.80 16.84
C ILE A 79 -17.82 -7.67 16.30
N LYS A 80 -17.55 -8.29 15.14
CA LYS A 80 -16.26 -8.17 14.46
C LYS A 80 -16.03 -6.72 14.00
N PRO A 81 -14.78 -6.21 14.04
CA PRO A 81 -14.46 -4.93 13.41
C PRO A 81 -14.88 -4.95 11.94
N TYR A 82 -15.63 -3.94 11.51
CA TYR A 82 -15.88 -3.71 10.10
C TYR A 82 -14.69 -2.97 9.50
N ILE A 83 -14.13 -3.53 8.42
CA ILE A 83 -13.10 -2.88 7.60
C ILE A 83 -13.84 -2.32 6.39
N PRO A 84 -13.82 -1.00 6.16
CA PRO A 84 -14.51 -0.43 5.02
C PRO A 84 -13.95 -0.93 3.70
N ASP A 85 -14.82 -1.13 2.71
CA ASP A 85 -14.38 -1.59 1.40
C ASP A 85 -13.84 -0.42 0.56
N PHE A 86 -12.52 -0.26 0.56
CA PHE A 86 -11.83 0.77 -0.21
C PHE A 86 -11.88 0.53 -1.73
N LYS A 87 -12.25 -0.66 -2.20
CA LYS A 87 -12.46 -0.94 -3.64
C LYS A 87 -13.67 -0.19 -4.18
N LEU A 88 -14.59 0.26 -3.32
CA LEU A 88 -15.70 1.14 -3.72
C LEU A 88 -15.26 2.59 -3.98
N ALA A 89 -14.15 3.01 -3.34
CA ALA A 89 -13.60 4.35 -3.48
C ALA A 89 -12.54 4.45 -4.58
N PHE A 90 -11.86 3.35 -4.91
CA PHE A 90 -10.71 3.34 -5.81
C PHE A 90 -10.76 2.19 -6.81
N GLU A 91 -10.52 2.53 -8.07
CA GLU A 91 -10.34 1.57 -9.14
C GLU A 91 -8.90 1.05 -9.18
N HIS A 92 -7.91 1.85 -8.75
CA HIS A 92 -6.49 1.47 -8.83
C HIS A 92 -5.76 1.73 -7.52
N PHE A 93 -4.82 0.84 -7.20
CA PHE A 93 -4.01 0.91 -5.99
C PHE A 93 -2.52 0.86 -6.35
N CYS A 94 -1.77 1.82 -5.83
CA CYS A 94 -0.31 1.84 -5.88
C CYS A 94 0.18 1.78 -4.43
N ILE A 95 0.78 0.66 -4.05
CA ILE A 95 1.20 0.35 -2.70
C ILE A 95 2.73 0.24 -2.69
N HIS A 96 3.37 1.31 -2.26
CA HIS A 96 4.80 1.27 -2.03
C HIS A 96 5.10 0.38 -0.82
N ALA A 97 5.86 -0.67 -1.08
CA ALA A 97 6.31 -1.60 -0.09
C ALA A 97 7.82 -1.63 0.00
N GLY A 98 8.33 -1.60 1.24
CA GLY A 98 9.73 -1.86 1.53
C GLY A 98 10.19 -3.25 1.10
N GLY A 99 9.26 -4.18 0.96
CA GLY A 99 9.45 -5.56 0.51
C GLY A 99 8.15 -6.35 0.52
N ARG A 100 8.22 -7.62 0.09
CA ARG A 100 7.06 -8.48 -0.15
C ARG A 100 6.10 -8.60 1.05
N ALA A 101 6.63 -8.76 2.26
CA ALA A 101 5.83 -8.93 3.46
C ALA A 101 4.87 -7.74 3.71
N VAL A 102 5.29 -6.52 3.34
CA VAL A 102 4.43 -5.33 3.45
C VAL A 102 3.29 -5.39 2.43
N LEU A 103 3.54 -5.86 1.20
CA LEU A 103 2.48 -6.07 0.21
C LEU A 103 1.46 -7.12 0.67
N ASP A 104 1.94 -8.24 1.20
CA ASP A 104 1.08 -9.33 1.67
C ASP A 104 0.19 -8.87 2.84
N GLU A 105 0.73 -8.06 3.75
CA GLU A 105 -0.02 -7.47 4.86
C GLU A 105 -1.04 -6.43 4.37
N MET A 106 -0.70 -5.63 3.35
CA MET A 106 -1.62 -4.68 2.73
C MET A 106 -2.78 -5.37 2.02
N GLU A 107 -2.50 -6.40 1.23
CA GLU A 107 -3.51 -7.21 0.55
C GLU A 107 -4.51 -7.77 1.55
N LYS A 108 -4.02 -8.33 2.66
CA LYS A 108 -4.85 -8.90 3.73
C LYS A 108 -5.67 -7.86 4.48
N ASN A 109 -5.10 -6.71 4.83
CA ASN A 109 -5.80 -5.68 5.62
C ASN A 109 -6.87 -4.92 4.82
N LEU A 110 -6.69 -4.81 3.50
CA LEU A 110 -7.61 -4.08 2.61
C LEU A 110 -8.46 -5.01 1.75
N GLU A 111 -8.30 -6.33 1.90
CA GLU A 111 -8.99 -7.37 1.12
C GLU A 111 -8.89 -7.12 -0.40
N LEU A 112 -7.68 -6.79 -0.84
CA LEU A 112 -7.37 -6.52 -2.25
C LEU A 112 -7.23 -7.82 -3.02
N SER A 113 -7.69 -7.79 -4.27
CA SER A 113 -7.50 -8.92 -5.20
C SER A 113 -6.11 -8.88 -5.87
N ASP A 114 -5.71 -10.01 -6.44
CA ASP A 114 -4.48 -10.13 -7.23
C ASP A 114 -4.38 -9.05 -8.32
N TRP A 115 -5.50 -8.70 -8.96
CA TRP A 115 -5.54 -7.64 -9.98
C TRP A 115 -5.12 -6.26 -9.44
N HIS A 116 -5.52 -5.92 -8.20
CA HIS A 116 -5.10 -4.68 -7.55
C HIS A 116 -3.64 -4.73 -7.08
N MET A 117 -3.17 -5.91 -6.67
CA MET A 117 -1.80 -6.11 -6.17
C MET A 117 -0.77 -6.25 -7.29
N GLU A 118 -1.18 -6.65 -8.49
CA GLU A 118 -0.32 -6.90 -9.64
C GLU A 118 0.65 -5.75 -9.95
N PRO A 119 0.25 -4.47 -10.04
CA PRO A 119 1.19 -3.38 -10.31
C PRO A 119 2.30 -3.28 -9.25
N SER A 120 1.94 -3.40 -7.98
CA SER A 120 2.88 -3.34 -6.84
C SER A 120 3.82 -4.54 -6.82
N ARG A 121 3.28 -5.75 -7.05
CA ARG A 121 4.07 -6.99 -7.06
C ARG A 121 5.02 -7.06 -8.25
N MET A 122 4.56 -6.69 -9.45
CA MET A 122 5.40 -6.70 -10.65
C MET A 122 6.48 -5.63 -10.58
N THR A 123 6.15 -4.44 -10.08
CA THR A 123 7.13 -3.37 -9.83
C THR A 123 8.22 -3.84 -8.88
N LEU A 124 7.84 -4.41 -7.73
CA LEU A 124 8.79 -4.94 -6.76
C LEU A 124 9.63 -6.09 -7.35
N TYR A 125 9.02 -6.98 -8.15
CA TYR A 125 9.74 -8.08 -8.80
C TYR A 125 10.80 -7.60 -9.78
N ARG A 126 10.44 -6.65 -10.65
CA ARG A 126 11.28 -6.19 -11.76
C ARG A 126 12.33 -5.18 -11.34
N PHE A 127 11.92 -4.16 -10.60
CA PHE A 127 12.77 -3.02 -10.26
C PHE A 127 13.30 -3.07 -8.82
N GLY A 128 12.80 -4.00 -8.01
CA GLY A 128 13.06 -4.00 -6.58
C GLY A 128 12.40 -2.82 -5.88
N ASN A 129 12.88 -2.53 -4.67
CA ASN A 129 12.45 -1.37 -3.92
C ASN A 129 13.25 -0.14 -4.37
N THR A 130 12.63 0.68 -5.22
CA THR A 130 13.18 1.96 -5.70
C THR A 130 12.85 3.14 -4.78
N SER A 131 12.52 2.88 -3.52
CA SER A 131 12.09 3.88 -2.54
C SER A 131 10.82 4.60 -3.02
N SER A 132 10.70 5.90 -2.72
CA SER A 132 9.50 6.69 -3.05
C SER A 132 9.07 6.66 -4.52
N SER A 133 9.97 6.36 -5.45
CA SER A 133 9.64 6.30 -6.87
C SER A 133 8.85 5.05 -7.28
N SER A 134 8.81 4.01 -6.44
CA SER A 134 8.08 2.76 -6.76
C SER A 134 6.61 3.01 -7.11
N LEU A 135 5.94 3.95 -6.41
CA LEU A 135 4.55 4.33 -6.71
C LEU A 135 4.36 4.81 -8.17
N TRP A 136 5.35 5.48 -8.74
CA TRP A 136 5.28 5.96 -10.12
C TRP A 136 5.52 4.84 -11.12
N TYR A 137 6.37 3.87 -10.79
CA TYR A 137 6.51 2.65 -11.59
C TYR A 137 5.24 1.80 -11.55
N GLU A 138 4.54 1.73 -10.42
CA GLU A 138 3.26 1.03 -10.28
C GLU A 138 2.13 1.72 -11.07
N LEU A 139 2.11 3.05 -11.07
CA LEU A 139 1.23 3.84 -11.93
C LEU A 139 1.53 3.58 -13.40
N ALA A 140 2.80 3.69 -13.80
CA ALA A 140 3.23 3.45 -15.16
C ALA A 140 2.90 2.02 -15.64
N TYR A 141 2.96 1.02 -14.73
CA TYR A 141 2.52 -0.34 -15.02
C TYR A 141 1.03 -0.38 -15.37
N SER A 142 0.20 0.27 -14.56
CA SER A 142 -1.25 0.34 -14.76
C SER A 142 -1.62 1.07 -16.06
N GLU A 143 -0.88 2.14 -16.38
CA GLU A 143 -0.99 2.87 -17.64
C GLU A 143 -0.57 2.01 -18.84
N ALA A 144 0.56 1.30 -18.75
CA ALA A 144 1.04 0.42 -19.82
C ALA A 144 0.09 -0.75 -20.09
N LYS A 145 -0.57 -1.28 -19.04
CA LYS A 145 -1.65 -2.27 -19.19
C LYS A 145 -2.96 -1.71 -19.76
N GLY A 146 -3.02 -0.39 -20.03
CA GLY A 146 -4.23 0.26 -20.53
C GLY A 146 -5.39 0.25 -19.53
N ARG A 147 -5.09 0.13 -18.23
CA ARG A 147 -6.12 0.02 -17.18
C ARG A 147 -6.72 1.37 -16.79
N VAL A 148 -5.96 2.46 -16.96
CA VAL A 148 -6.33 3.79 -16.46
C VAL A 148 -7.28 4.51 -17.42
N ARG A 149 -8.55 4.67 -17.01
CA ARG A 149 -9.59 5.38 -17.76
C ARG A 149 -9.89 6.74 -17.17
N ARG A 150 -10.42 7.66 -17.99
CA ARG A 150 -10.88 8.96 -17.52
C ARG A 150 -11.93 8.79 -16.42
N GLY A 151 -11.71 9.44 -15.29
CA GLY A 151 -12.61 9.43 -14.15
C GLY A 151 -12.22 8.43 -13.06
N ASP A 152 -11.39 7.44 -13.38
CA ASP A 152 -10.89 6.45 -12.42
C ASP A 152 -10.15 7.15 -11.28
N ARG A 153 -10.29 6.58 -10.08
CA ARG A 153 -9.67 7.06 -8.86
C ARG A 153 -8.55 6.11 -8.48
N MET A 154 -7.43 6.69 -8.10
CA MET A 154 -6.24 5.95 -7.75
C MET A 154 -5.77 6.35 -6.36
N TRP A 155 -5.44 5.35 -5.57
CA TRP A 155 -4.87 5.54 -4.26
C TRP A 155 -3.41 5.12 -4.25
N GLN A 156 -2.53 6.09 -4.03
CA GLN A 156 -1.13 5.87 -3.70
C GLN A 156 -0.98 5.83 -2.19
N ILE A 157 -0.36 4.76 -1.69
CA ILE A 157 -0.02 4.60 -0.28
C ILE A 157 1.44 4.19 -0.12
N ALA A 158 2.17 4.90 0.74
CA ALA A 158 3.58 4.64 0.98
C ALA A 158 3.93 4.63 2.47
N PHE A 159 4.86 3.73 2.80
CA PHE A 159 5.46 3.60 4.12
C PHE A 159 6.89 4.13 4.14
N GLY A 160 7.31 4.70 5.27
CA GLY A 160 8.68 5.20 5.45
C GLY A 160 9.13 5.14 6.91
N SER A 161 10.43 5.35 7.16
CA SER A 161 11.05 5.31 8.49
C SER A 161 10.52 6.38 9.47
N GLY A 162 10.70 6.14 10.78
CA GLY A 162 10.11 6.96 11.85
C GLY A 162 8.59 6.75 11.98
N PHE A 163 8.17 5.49 11.83
CA PHE A 163 7.16 5.02 10.89
C PHE A 163 6.11 6.03 10.40
N LYS A 164 6.08 6.24 9.08
CA LYS A 164 5.16 7.13 8.37
C LYS A 164 4.30 6.34 7.41
N CYS A 165 3.02 6.68 7.32
CA CYS A 165 2.11 6.17 6.30
C CYS A 165 1.45 7.36 5.60
N ASN A 166 1.72 7.52 4.31
CA ASN A 166 1.21 8.62 3.50
C ASN A 166 0.27 8.08 2.43
N SER A 167 -0.88 8.72 2.29
CA SER A 167 -1.89 8.43 1.28
C SER A 167 -2.09 9.65 0.39
N ALA A 168 -2.16 9.42 -0.91
CA ALA A 168 -2.54 10.41 -1.90
C ALA A 168 -3.62 9.82 -2.82
N VAL A 169 -4.69 10.59 -3.02
CA VAL A 169 -5.83 10.21 -3.83
C VAL A 169 -5.89 11.08 -5.08
N TRP A 170 -5.85 10.40 -6.21
CA TRP A 170 -5.83 10.97 -7.54
C TRP A 170 -7.09 10.58 -8.31
N ARG A 171 -7.42 11.41 -9.31
CA ARG A 171 -8.47 11.10 -10.29
C ARG A 171 -7.89 11.28 -11.68
N ALA A 172 -8.00 10.27 -12.52
CA ALA A 172 -7.54 10.30 -13.90
C ALA A 172 -8.36 11.33 -14.71
N LEU A 173 -7.69 12.35 -15.24
CA LEU A 173 -8.34 13.40 -16.02
C LEU A 173 -8.59 13.00 -17.48
N ARG A 174 -7.85 11.99 -17.96
CA ARG A 174 -7.92 11.43 -19.31
C ARG A 174 -7.81 9.91 -19.26
N THR A 175 -8.32 9.24 -20.29
CA THR A 175 -8.03 7.83 -20.53
C THR A 175 -6.62 7.74 -21.11
N VAL A 176 -5.80 6.87 -20.53
CA VAL A 176 -4.42 6.67 -20.99
C VAL A 176 -4.43 5.62 -22.09
N ASN A 177 -3.85 5.96 -23.24
CA ASN A 177 -3.69 5.03 -24.36
C ASN A 177 -2.24 4.53 -24.36
N PRO A 178 -1.98 3.25 -24.06
CA PRO A 178 -0.61 2.71 -24.00
C PRO A 178 0.22 3.01 -25.24
N ALA A 179 -0.39 2.98 -26.42
CA ALA A 179 0.29 3.21 -27.70
C ALA A 179 0.78 4.66 -27.91
N LYS A 180 0.35 5.61 -27.05
CA LYS A 180 0.72 7.02 -27.13
C LYS A 180 1.59 7.48 -25.97
N GLU A 181 1.86 6.62 -24.99
CA GLU A 181 2.69 6.96 -23.85
C GLU A 181 4.14 6.52 -24.10
N GLN A 182 5.07 7.07 -23.33
CA GLN A 182 6.42 6.53 -23.15
C GLN A 182 6.60 6.31 -21.66
N ASN A 183 6.80 5.06 -21.25
CA ASN A 183 7.02 4.73 -19.84
C ASN A 183 7.92 3.49 -19.68
N PRO A 184 8.46 3.24 -18.47
CA PRO A 184 9.46 2.18 -18.21
C PRO A 184 9.00 0.73 -18.43
N TRP A 185 7.74 0.53 -18.83
CA TRP A 185 7.13 -0.78 -19.03
C TRP A 185 6.72 -1.06 -20.47
N ILE A 186 6.51 -0.06 -21.32
CA ILE A 186 5.82 -0.21 -22.60
C ILE A 186 6.43 -1.29 -23.50
N ASP A 187 7.76 -1.36 -23.55
CA ASP A 187 8.46 -2.27 -24.46
C ASP A 187 8.33 -3.75 -24.07
N GLU A 188 7.87 -4.05 -22.85
CA GLU A 188 7.85 -5.41 -22.32
C GLU A 188 6.67 -5.70 -21.38
N ILE A 189 5.67 -4.83 -21.33
CA ILE A 189 4.50 -4.99 -20.45
C ILE A 189 3.72 -6.27 -20.75
N ASP A 190 3.79 -6.75 -21.99
CA ASP A 190 3.15 -8.00 -22.43
C ASP A 190 3.78 -9.26 -21.81
N GLN A 191 5.00 -9.15 -21.26
CA GLN A 191 5.67 -10.25 -20.56
C GLN A 191 5.21 -10.41 -19.11
N PHE A 192 4.35 -9.50 -18.62
CA PHE A 192 3.81 -9.50 -17.26
C PHE A 192 2.30 -9.79 -17.26
N PRO A 193 1.71 -10.29 -16.16
CA PRO A 193 2.37 -10.70 -14.94
C PRO A 193 3.13 -12.01 -15.10
N VAL A 194 4.22 -12.15 -14.34
CA VAL A 194 4.93 -13.43 -14.17
C VAL A 194 4.50 -14.09 -12.87
N ASP A 195 4.58 -15.42 -12.80
CA ASP A 195 4.36 -16.13 -11.54
C ASP A 195 5.57 -15.89 -10.61
N VAL A 196 5.30 -15.27 -9.45
CA VAL A 196 6.31 -14.98 -8.43
C VAL A 196 6.11 -15.94 -7.26
N PRO A 197 6.96 -16.98 -7.10
CA PRO A 197 6.77 -18.03 -6.11
C PRO A 197 6.56 -17.45 -4.72
N LYS A 198 5.54 -17.91 -3.97
CA LYS A 198 5.21 -17.36 -2.65
C LYS A 198 6.28 -17.54 -1.57
N VAL A 199 7.20 -18.48 -1.76
CA VAL A 199 8.29 -18.78 -0.83
C VAL A 199 9.56 -19.03 -1.63
N ALA A 200 10.60 -18.24 -1.39
CA ALA A 200 11.94 -18.63 -1.81
C ALA A 200 12.41 -19.73 -0.86
N LYS A 201 12.65 -20.95 -1.37
CA LYS A 201 13.40 -21.95 -0.61
C LYS A 201 14.81 -21.40 -0.42
N CYS A 202 15.17 -20.99 0.79
CA CYS A 202 16.58 -20.77 1.12
C CYS A 202 17.31 -22.09 0.85
N LYS A 203 18.20 -22.11 -0.15
CA LYS A 203 19.20 -23.16 -0.22
C LYS A 203 20.10 -22.95 1.00
N ALA A 204 20.04 -23.86 1.95
CA ALA A 204 21.06 -23.95 2.98
C ALA A 204 22.38 -24.21 2.26
N SER A 205 23.26 -23.21 2.28
CA SER A 205 24.67 -23.33 1.90
C SER A 205 25.47 -23.85 3.09
#